data_AF-A0A3B9IF83-F1
#
_entry.id   AF-A0A3B9IF83-F1
#
_cell.length_a   1.000
_cell.length_b   1.000
_cell.length_c   1.000
_cell.angle_alpha   90.00
_cell.angle_beta   90.00
_cell.angle_gamma   90.00
#
_symmetry.space_group_name_H-M   'P 1'
#
loop_
_entity.id
_entity.type
_entity.pdbx_description
1 polymer ?
#
loop_
_entity_poly.entity_id
_entity_poly.type
_entity_poly.pdbx_seq_one_letter_code
_entity_poly.pdbx_strand_id
1 'polypeptide(L)' 'MRRSYLDYAMSVIVARALPDVRDGLKPVHRRILFSMHESGYEWNKPFRKSARVVGDVMGK' A
#
# COMPACT_ATOMS: atom_id res chain seq x y z
N MET A 1 -8.55 28.56 -0.62
CA MET A 1 -7.76 27.86 -1.67
C MET A 1 -6.35 27.47 -1.24
N ARG A 2 -5.49 28.39 -0.77
CA ARG A 2 -4.08 28.08 -0.40
C ARG A 2 -3.91 26.92 0.57
N ARG A 3 -4.73 26.86 1.64
CA ARG A 3 -4.66 25.79 2.65
C ARG A 3 -4.98 24.41 2.07
N SER A 4 -6.11 24.28 1.37
CA SER A 4 -6.51 23.04 0.71
C SER A 4 -5.49 22.55 -0.33
N TYR A 5 -4.86 23.47 -1.06
CA TYR A 5 -3.79 23.14 -1.99
C TYR A 5 -2.55 22.60 -1.26
N LEU A 6 -2.13 23.27 -0.19
CA LEU A 6 -0.97 22.86 0.61
C LEU A 6 -1.21 21.50 1.28
N ASP A 7 -2.39 21.28 1.85
CA ASP A 7 -2.76 20.01 2.50
C ASP A 7 -2.75 18.85 1.50
N TYR A 8 -3.33 19.08 0.31
CA TYR A 8 -3.31 18.07 -0.75
C TYR A 8 -1.88 17.79 -1.25
N ALA A 9 -1.10 18.84 -1.56
CA ALA A 9 0.26 18.71 -2.04
C ALA A 9 1.14 17.94 -1.04
N MET A 10 1.05 18.29 0.25
CA MET A 10 1.78 17.61 1.31
C MET A 10 1.37 16.12 1.42
N SER A 11 0.06 15.82 1.36
CA SER A 11 -0.42 14.43 1.40
C SER A 11 0.10 13.58 0.23
N VAL A 12 0.20 14.18 -0.97
CA VAL A 12 0.68 13.48 -2.16
C VAL A 12 2.17 13.21 -2.06
N ILE A 13 2.95 14.20 -1.63
CA ILE A 13 4.42 14.08 -1.52
C ILE A 13 4.79 13.00 -0.52
N VAL A 14 4.22 13.05 0.69
CA VAL A 14 4.64 12.19 1.81
C VAL A 14 4.02 10.80 1.74
N ALA A 15 2.74 10.69 1.41
CA ALA A 15 1.98 9.46 1.62
C ALA A 15 1.54 8.74 0.32
N ARG A 16 1.94 9.22 -0.86
CA ARG A 16 1.49 8.63 -2.13
C ARG A 16 2.58 8.50 -3.18
N ALA A 17 3.26 9.60 -3.51
CA ALA A 17 4.06 9.69 -4.72
C ALA A 17 5.51 9.23 -4.52
N LEU A 18 6.17 9.67 -3.44
CA LEU A 18 7.58 9.37 -3.20
C LEU A 18 7.76 8.07 -2.40
N PRO A 19 8.67 7.19 -2.82
CA PRO A 19 9.04 6.01 -2.04
C PRO A 19 9.89 6.39 -0.82
N ASP A 20 9.86 5.55 0.22
CA ASP A 20 10.77 5.69 1.36
C ASP A 20 12.17 5.17 0.97
N VAL A 21 13.23 5.82 1.45
CA VAL A 21 14.61 5.45 1.12
C VAL A 21 15.03 4.10 1.72
N ARG A 22 14.40 3.68 2.82
CA ARG A 22 14.78 2.47 3.56
C ARG A 22 14.39 1.19 2.83
N ASP A 23 13.25 1.20 2.15
CA ASP A 23 12.69 0.03 1.48
C ASP A 23 12.39 0.25 -0.01
N GLY A 24 12.46 1.49 -0.50
CA GLY A 24 12.11 1.83 -1.88
C GLY A 24 10.61 1.69 -2.18
N LEU A 25 9.76 1.50 -1.17
CA LEU A 25 8.34 1.20 -1.35
C LEU A 25 7.47 2.43 -1.12
N LYS A 26 6.49 2.59 -2.01
CA LYS A 26 5.35 3.47 -1.78
C LYS A 26 4.44 2.85 -0.71
N PRO A 27 3.66 3.66 0.03
CA PRO A 27 2.76 3.16 1.06
C PRO A 27 1.79 2.07 0.58
N VAL A 28 1.36 2.11 -0.69
CA VAL A 28 0.47 1.10 -1.29
C VAL A 28 1.14 -0.27 -1.38
N HIS A 29 2.41 -0.33 -1.82
CA HIS A 29 3.13 -1.60 -1.95
C HIS A 29 3.36 -2.24 -0.58
N ARG A 30 3.69 -1.42 0.42
CA ARG A 30 3.90 -1.87 1.80
C ARG A 30 2.64 -2.52 2.38
N ARG A 31 1.46 -1.92 2.17
CA ARG A 31 0.18 -2.48 2.62
C ARG A 31 -0.15 -3.81 1.94
N ILE A 32 0.07 -3.91 0.62
CA ILE A 32 -0.18 -5.14 -0.13
C ILE A 32 0.72 -6.27 0.38
N LEU A 33 2.03 -6.04 0.46
CA LEU A 33 2.98 -7.06 0.91
C LEU A 33 2.73 -7.45 2.37
N PHE A 34 2.41 -6.50 3.24
CA PHE A 34 2.07 -6.77 4.63
C PHE A 34 0.81 -7.62 4.75
N SER A 35 -0.27 -7.28 4.04
CA SER A 35 -1.50 -8.08 4.05
C SER A 35 -1.27 -9.48 3.49
N MET A 36 -0.48 -9.61 2.41
CA MET A 36 -0.14 -10.92 1.84
C MET A 36 0.66 -11.78 2.82
N HIS A 37 1.57 -11.16 3.57
CA HIS A 37 2.33 -11.83 4.63
C HIS A 37 1.42 -12.26 5.80
N GLU A 38 0.53 -11.39 6.28
CA GLU A 38 -0.43 -11.76 7.35
C GLU A 38 -1.42 -12.86 6.94
N SER A 39 -1.87 -12.86 5.67
CA SER A 39 -2.70 -13.94 5.12
C SER A 39 -1.90 -15.22 4.81
N GLY A 40 -0.58 -15.20 4.98
CA GLY A 40 0.30 -16.33 4.76
C GLY A 40 0.41 -16.74 3.29
N TYR A 41 0.33 -15.82 2.34
CA TYR A 41 0.50 -16.10 0.91
C TYR A 41 1.98 -16.21 0.58
N GLU A 42 2.53 -17.40 0.81
CA GLU A 42 3.91 -17.75 0.46
C GLU A 42 4.00 -18.45 -0.89
N TRP A 43 5.20 -18.45 -1.46
CA TRP A 43 5.51 -19.02 -2.77
C TRP A 43 5.25 -20.52 -2.88
N ASN A 44 5.20 -21.25 -1.75
CA ASN A 44 4.95 -22.70 -1.70
C ASN A 44 3.46 -23.07 -1.57
N LYS A 45 2.54 -22.09 -1.57
CA LYS A 45 1.09 -22.33 -1.38
C LYS A 45 0.31 -22.18 -2.70
N PRO A 46 -0.89 -22.78 -2.81
CA PRO A 46 -1.74 -22.63 -3.98
C PRO A 46 -2.14 -21.17 -4.23
N PHE A 47 -2.25 -20.80 -5.50
CA PHE A 47 -2.67 -19.47 -5.93
C PHE A 47 -4.07 -19.12 -5.38
N ARG A 48 -4.22 -17.86 -4.97
CA ARG A 48 -5.50 -17.28 -4.52
C ARG A 48 -5.93 -16.18 -5.49
N LYS A 49 -7.23 -15.92 -5.54
CA LYS A 49 -7.78 -14.88 -6.41
C LYS A 49 -7.36 -13.49 -5.92
N SER A 50 -6.89 -12.66 -6.85
CA SER A 50 -6.45 -11.28 -6.55
C SER A 50 -7.55 -10.44 -5.90
N ALA A 51 -8.82 -10.67 -6.25
CA ALA A 51 -9.96 -9.99 -5.64
C ALA A 51 -10.01 -10.12 -4.10
N ARG A 52 -9.55 -11.26 -3.57
CA ARG A 52 -9.48 -11.47 -2.11
C ARG A 52 -8.38 -10.62 -1.48
N VAL A 53 -7.19 -10.62 -2.06
CA VAL A 53 -6.05 -9.79 -1.61
C VAL A 53 -6.42 -8.30 -1.65
N VAL A 54 -7.07 -7.86 -2.73
CA VAL A 54 -7.52 -6.47 -2.86
C VAL A 54 -8.56 -6.12 -1.79
N GLY A 55 -9.53 -7.01 -1.55
CA GLY A 55 -10.54 -6.82 -0.49
C GLY A 55 -9.92 -6.73 0.90
N ASP A 56 -8.97 -7.62 1.22
CA ASP A 56 -8.28 -7.64 2.51
C ASP A 56 -7.43 -6.36 2.72
N VAL A 57 -6.75 -5.87 1.67
CA VAL A 57 -5.93 -4.65 1.72
C VAL A 57 -6.78 -3.37 1.79
N MET A 58 -8.00 -3.38 1.24
CA MET A 58 -8.91 -2.24 1.31
C MET A 58 -9.73 -2.19 2.60
N GLY A 59 -10.03 -3.36 3.19
CA GLY A 59 -10.84 -3.49 4.40
C GLY A 59 -10.06 -3.32 5.71
N LYS A 60 -8.74 -3.51 5.67
CA LYS A 60 -7.80 -3.17 6.76
C LYS A 60 -7.25 -1.76 6.59
#